data_AF-E9IPG8-F1
#
_entry.id   AF-E9IPG8-F1
#
_cell.length_a   1.000
_cell.length_b   1.000
_cell.length_c   1.000
_cell.angle_alpha   90.00
_cell.angle_beta   90.00
_cell.angle_gamma   90.00
#
_symmetry.space_group_name_H-M   'P 1'
#
loop_
_entity.id
_entity.type
_entity.pdbx_description
1 polymer ?
#
loop_
_entity_poly.entity_id
_entity_poly.type
_entity_poly.pdbx_seq_one_letter_code
_entity_poly.pdbx_strand_id
1 'polypeptide(L)'
;TYFDFIEDDIKIKDECDLIKLLQILNEFKVDILPLQVRLTVYKLILIEYCLNNQRDAYKNRHKLLTLAIYLRIKGNNSRLRI
;
A
#
# COMPACT_ATOMS: atom_id res chain seq x y z
N THR A 1 15.87 -24.97 -8.54
CA THR A 1 14.67 -25.64 -9.10
C THR A 1 13.71 -24.58 -9.66
N TYR A 2 12.80 -24.92 -10.58
CA TYR A 2 11.81 -23.97 -11.15
C TYR A 2 11.01 -23.19 -10.08
N PHE A 3 10.80 -23.80 -8.91
CA PHE A 3 10.16 -23.18 -7.75
C PHE A 3 10.94 -21.99 -7.18
N ASP A 4 12.28 -22.06 -7.14
CA ASP A 4 13.13 -20.99 -6.59
C ASP A 4 13.05 -19.73 -7.47
N PHE A 5 13.00 -19.89 -8.80
CA PHE A 5 12.83 -18.77 -9.74
C PHE A 5 11.46 -18.07 -9.57
N ILE A 6 10.39 -18.83 -9.33
CA ILE A 6 9.06 -18.25 -9.06
C ILE A 6 9.05 -17.49 -7.73
N GLU A 7 9.67 -18.04 -6.68
CA GLU A 7 9.79 -17.33 -5.41
C GLU A 7 10.57 -16.03 -5.54
N ASP A 8 11.66 -16.03 -6.31
CA ASP A 8 12.46 -14.84 -6.55
C ASP A 8 11.68 -13.78 -7.33
N ASP A 9 10.92 -14.16 -8.36
CA ASP A 9 10.03 -13.26 -9.09
C ASP A 9 8.95 -12.63 -8.19
N ILE A 10 8.40 -13.41 -7.25
CA ILE A 10 7.43 -12.91 -6.27
C ILE A 10 8.09 -11.91 -5.32
N LYS A 11 9.27 -12.23 -4.78
CA LYS A 11 10.01 -11.31 -3.89
C LYS A 11 10.35 -10.01 -4.61
N ILE A 12 10.85 -10.09 -5.84
CA ILE A 12 11.18 -8.90 -6.65
C ILE A 12 9.94 -8.04 -6.89
N LYS A 13 8.79 -8.66 -7.19
CA LYS A 13 7.53 -7.95 -7.38
C LYS A 13 7.07 -7.28 -6.08
N ASP A 14 7.16 -7.96 -4.95
CA ASP A 14 6.79 -7.41 -3.64
C ASP A 14 7.66 -6.20 -3.27
N GLU A 15 8.97 -6.26 -3.54
CA GLU A 15 9.86 -5.10 -3.35
C GLU A 15 9.52 -3.94 -4.30
N CYS A 16 9.25 -4.25 -5.58
CA CYS A 16 8.81 -3.24 -6.55
C CYS A 16 7.51 -2.53 -6.12
N ASP A 17 6.53 -3.31 -5.66
CA ASP A 17 5.25 -2.80 -5.17
C ASP A 17 5.45 -1.94 -3.91
N LEU A 18 6.35 -2.34 -3.00
CA LEU A 18 6.71 -1.57 -1.82
C LEU A 18 7.39 -0.23 -2.17
N ILE A 19 8.30 -0.20 -3.14
CA ILE A 19 8.93 1.04 -3.60
C ILE A 19 7.88 2.01 -4.16
N LYS A 20 6.99 1.52 -5.03
CA LYS A 20 5.90 2.35 -5.60
C LYS A 20 4.95 2.86 -4.54
N LEU A 21 4.63 2.03 -3.56
CA LEU A 21 3.83 2.43 -2.40
C LEU A 21 4.48 3.61 -1.64
N LEU A 22 5.77 3.49 -1.32
CA LEU A 22 6.52 4.52 -0.59
C LEU A 22 6.60 5.83 -1.37
N GLN A 23 6.75 5.77 -2.69
CA GLN A 23 6.72 6.96 -3.55
C GLN A 23 5.38 7.70 -3.41
N ILE A 24 4.25 6.98 -3.48
CA ILE A 24 2.92 7.59 -3.33
C ILE A 24 2.74 8.17 -1.92
N LEU A 25 3.17 7.47 -0.87
CA LEU A 25 3.11 7.97 0.52
C LEU A 25 3.87 9.29 0.68
N ASN A 26 5.07 9.38 0.10
CA ASN A 26 5.87 10.59 0.14
C ASN A 26 5.22 11.77 -0.61
N GLU A 27 4.51 11.51 -1.72
CA GLU A 27 3.73 12.55 -2.41
C GLU A 27 2.63 13.14 -1.51
N PHE A 28 2.06 12.34 -0.60
CA PHE A 28 1.12 12.77 0.42
C PHE A 28 1.79 13.34 1.68
N LYS A 29 3.12 13.54 1.67
CA LYS A 29 3.91 13.98 2.83
C LYS A 29 3.82 13.02 4.03
N VAL A 30 3.65 11.72 3.75
CA VAL A 30 3.75 10.66 4.75
C VAL A 30 5.14 10.06 4.62
N ASP A 31 6.04 10.48 5.51
CA ASP A 31 7.39 9.93 5.60
C ASP A 31 7.37 8.71 6.54
N ILE A 32 7.55 7.52 5.98
CA ILE A 32 7.49 6.25 6.69
C ILE A 32 8.54 5.29 6.14
N LEU A 33 9.20 4.57 7.03
CA LEU A 33 10.24 3.63 6.64
C LEU A 33 9.64 2.34 6.06
N PRO A 34 10.35 1.69 5.11
CA PRO A 34 9.93 0.40 4.54
C PRO A 34 9.60 -0.65 5.62
N LEU A 35 10.39 -0.69 6.70
CA LEU A 35 10.17 -1.61 7.81
C LEU A 35 8.86 -1.30 8.57
N GLN A 36 8.54 -0.03 8.79
CA GLN A 36 7.30 0.37 9.47
C GLN A 36 6.08 -0.01 8.63
N VAL A 37 6.15 0.13 7.30
CA VAL A 37 5.09 -0.35 6.39
C VAL A 37 4.87 -1.85 6.53
N ARG A 38 5.94 -2.65 6.59
CA ARG A 38 5.85 -4.12 6.75
C ARG A 38 5.25 -4.53 8.09
N LEU A 39 5.54 -3.78 9.15
CA LEU A 39 5.00 -4.02 10.50
C LEU A 39 3.58 -3.46 10.68
N THR A 40 3.08 -2.66 9.73
CA THR A 40 1.73 -2.09 9.80
C THR A 40 0.67 -3.17 9.55
N VAL A 41 0.05 -3.63 10.64
CA VAL A 41 -1.03 -4.64 10.61
C VAL A 41 -2.29 -4.09 9.92
N TYR A 42 -2.69 -2.86 10.25
CA TYR A 42 -3.87 -2.20 9.67
C TYR A 42 -3.47 -1.23 8.57
N LYS A 43 -3.29 -1.75 7.36
CA LYS A 43 -2.79 -0.95 6.22
C LYS A 43 -3.66 0.25 5.84
N LEU A 44 -4.96 0.25 6.20
CA LEU A 44 -5.85 1.41 6.01
C LEU A 44 -5.37 2.66 6.77
N ILE A 45 -4.63 2.50 7.87
CA ILE A 45 -4.10 3.64 8.64
C ILE A 45 -3.15 4.51 7.81
N LEU A 46 -2.47 3.92 6.81
CA LEU A 46 -1.58 4.67 5.93
C LEU A 46 -2.36 5.57 4.97
N ILE A 47 -3.55 5.14 4.54
CA ILE A 47 -4.46 5.97 3.75
C ILE A 47 -5.02 7.12 4.60
N GLU A 48 -5.34 6.83 5.86
CA GLU A 48 -5.78 7.84 6.82
C GLU A 48 -4.69 8.90 7.06
N TYR A 49 -3.43 8.50 7.21
CA TYR A 49 -2.31 9.45 7.29
C TYR A 49 -2.20 10.34 6.04
N CYS A 50 -2.41 9.79 4.84
CA CYS A 50 -2.45 10.62 3.63
C CYS A 50 -3.57 11.66 3.67
N LEU A 51 -4.76 11.27 4.12
CA LEU A 51 -5.92 12.17 4.23
C LEU A 51 -5.71 13.26 5.30
N ASN A 52 -5.04 12.94 6.40
CA ASN A 52 -4.77 13.88 7.50
C ASN A 52 -3.62 14.82 7.19
N ASN A 53 -2.58 14.37 6.48
CA ASN A 53 -1.40 15.20 6.18
C ASN A 53 -1.65 16.23 5.07
N GLN A 54 -2.66 16.03 4.21
CA GLN A 54 -3.00 16.98 3.15
C GLN A 54 -4.51 17.17 3.06
N ARG A 55 -4.97 18.40 3.28
CA ARG A 55 -6.40 18.77 3.22
C ARG A 55 -7.06 18.40 1.90
N ASP A 56 -6.31 18.46 0.80
CA ASP A 56 -6.80 18.18 -0.56
C ASP A 56 -6.50 16.74 -1.03
N ALA A 57 -5.96 15.87 -0.17
CA ALA A 57 -5.60 14.50 -0.54
C ALA A 57 -6.77 13.71 -1.14
N TYR A 58 -7.99 13.95 -0.66
CA TYR A 58 -9.21 13.30 -1.14
C TYR A 58 -9.49 13.58 -2.63
N LYS A 59 -9.00 14.71 -3.18
CA LYS A 59 -9.11 15.04 -4.61
C LYS A 59 -8.27 14.09 -5.47
N ASN A 60 -7.19 13.55 -4.93
CA ASN A 60 -6.30 12.58 -5.60
C ASN A 60 -6.76 11.13 -5.42
N ARG A 61 -8.07 10.88 -5.57
CA ARG A 61 -8.71 9.57 -5.31
C ARG A 61 -8.05 8.42 -6.07
N HIS A 62 -7.64 8.63 -7.32
CA HIS A 62 -6.92 7.63 -8.11
C HIS A 62 -5.64 7.16 -7.40
N LYS A 63 -4.83 8.09 -6.87
CA LYS A 63 -3.59 7.74 -6.15
C LYS A 63 -3.86 6.99 -4.85
N LEU A 64 -4.89 7.38 -4.10
CA LEU A 64 -5.32 6.66 -2.89
C LEU A 64 -5.79 5.23 -3.21
N LEU A 65 -6.49 5.04 -4.34
CA LEU A 65 -6.89 3.71 -4.81
C LEU A 65 -5.68 2.88 -5.26
N THR A 66 -4.75 3.48 -6.01
CA THR A 66 -3.48 2.83 -6.37
C THR A 66 -2.69 2.41 -5.12
N LEU A 67 -2.62 3.28 -4.11
CA LEU A 67 -1.99 2.98 -2.83
C LEU A 67 -2.65 1.78 -2.14
N ALA A 68 -3.98 1.72 -2.12
CA ALA A 68 -4.73 0.59 -1.56
C ALA A 68 -4.44 -0.74 -2.28
N ILE A 69 -4.27 -0.71 -3.61
CA ILE A 69 -3.88 -1.88 -4.41
C ILE A 69 -2.51 -2.38 -4.01
N TYR A 70 -1.51 -1.50 -3.89
CA TYR A 70 -0.15 -1.89 -3.47
C TYR A 70 -0.10 -2.38 -2.03
N LEU A 71 -0.91 -1.79 -1.14
CA LEU A 71 -1.10 -2.32 0.21
C LEU A 71 -1.76 -3.70 0.21
N ARG A 72 -2.28 -4.18 -0.92
CA ARG A 72 -3.08 -5.39 -1.02
C ARG A 72 -4.26 -5.34 -0.05
N ILE A 73 -4.83 -4.15 0.15
CA ILE A 73 -6.12 -4.00 0.80
C ILE A 73 -7.14 -4.58 -0.18
N LYS A 74 -7.23 -5.91 -0.21
CA LYS A 74 -8.37 -6.56 -0.83
C LYS A 74 -9.57 -6.00 -0.08
N GLY A 75 -10.52 -5.41 -0.80
CA GLY A 75 -11.79 -5.07 -0.20
C GLY A 75 -12.29 -6.31 0.51
N ASN A 76 -12.32 -6.29 1.84
CA ASN A 76 -12.93 -7.33 2.68
C ASN A 76 -14.47 -7.28 2.52
N ASN A 77 -14.95 -7.10 1.29
CA ASN A 77 -16.34 -7.15 0.89
C ASN A 77 -16.74 -8.58 0.49
N SER A 78 -16.24 -9.57 1.21
CA SER A 78 -16.70 -10.96 1.08
C SER A 78 -17.36 -11.52 2.34
N ARG A 79 -17.49 -10.77 3.45
CA ARG A 79 -18.15 -11.28 4.68
C ARG A 79 -18.99 -10.31 5.51
N LEU A 80 -19.70 -9.37 4.87
CA LEU A 80 -20.84 -8.69 5.50
C LEU A 80 -22.01 -8.54 4.49
N ARG A 81 -22.38 -9.64 3.82
CA ARG A 81 -23.77 -9.81 3.37
C ARG A 81 -24.49 -10.54 4.50
N ILE A 82 -25.48 -9.82 5.03
CA ILE A 82 -26.41 -10.13 6.12
C ILE A 82 -27.08 -11.49 5.88
#